data_AF-A0A2E2QP91-F1
#
_entry.id   AF-A0A2E2QP91-F1
#
_cell.length_a   1.000
_cell.length_b   1.000
_cell.length_c   1.000
_cell.angle_alpha   90.00
_cell.angle_beta   90.00
_cell.angle_gamma   90.00
#
_symmetry.space_group_name_H-M   'P 1'
#
loop_
_entity.id
_entity.type
_entity.pdbx_description
1 polymer ?
#
loop_
_entity_poly.entity_id
_entity_poly.type
_entity_poly.pdbx_seq_one_letter_code
_entity_poly.pdbx_strand_id
1 'polypeptide(L)' 'MQSRKVIGLVVLMALLAVYCGICVFIAVQFLPDSKLAELIFYPVAGVIWIFPAMKIVHWMQSVPEVE' A
#
# COMPACT_ATOMS: atom_id res chain seq x y z
N MET A 1 -8.62 22.51 10.23
CA MET A 1 -9.29 21.26 9.80
C MET A 1 -8.76 20.68 8.46
N GLN A 2 -7.68 21.22 7.86
CA GLN A 2 -7.03 20.68 6.64
C GLN A 2 -5.88 19.69 6.90
N SER A 3 -5.15 19.84 8.01
CA SER A 3 -3.84 19.19 8.20
C SER A 3 -3.91 17.66 8.26
N ARG A 4 -5.02 17.10 8.78
CA ARG A 4 -5.22 15.64 8.84
C ARG A 4 -5.26 14.99 7.44
N LYS A 5 -5.80 15.70 6.43
CA LYS A 5 -5.84 15.21 5.04
C LYS A 5 -4.48 15.26 4.37
N VAL A 6 -3.70 16.32 4.62
CA VAL A 6 -2.34 16.46 4.09
C VAL A 6 -1.40 15.43 4.71
N ILE A 7 -1.47 15.23 6.02
CA ILE A 7 -0.67 14.22 6.73
C ILE A 7 -1.05 12.82 6.26
N GLY A 8 -2.35 12.52 6.12
CA GLY A 8 -2.83 11.26 5.57
C GLY A 8 -2.26 10.97 4.19
N LEU A 9 -2.25 11.97 3.30
CA LEU A 9 -1.68 11.85 1.96
C LEU A 9 -0.17 11.58 1.99
N VAL A 10 0.59 12.31 2.81
CA VAL A 10 2.03 12.14 2.95
C VAL A 10 2.37 10.75 3.50
N VAL A 11 1.64 10.29 4.52
CA VAL A 11 1.82 8.94 5.09
C VAL A 11 1.49 7.86 4.04
N LEU A 12 0.44 8.06 3.23
CA LEU A 12 0.06 7.13 2.18
C LEU A 12 1.14 7.07 1.08
N MET A 13 1.70 8.21 0.67
CA MET A 13 2.84 8.26 -0.25
C MET A 13 4.09 7.58 0.32
N ALA A 14 4.42 7.84 1.59
CA ALA A 14 5.56 7.21 2.24
C ALA A 14 5.38 5.69 2.35
N LEU A 15 4.18 5.24 2.72
CA LEU A 15 3.84 3.81 2.76
C LEU A 15 3.99 3.19 1.37
N LEU A 16 3.46 3.84 0.33
CA LEU A 16 3.54 3.35 -1.03
C LEU A 16 5.00 3.23 -1.49
N ALA A 17 5.84 4.23 -1.22
CA ALA A 17 7.26 4.21 -1.57
C ALA A 17 8.00 3.04 -0.90
N VAL A 18 7.80 2.85 0.41
CA VAL A 18 8.40 1.75 1.17
C VAL A 18 7.88 0.40 0.66
N TYR A 19 6.57 0.30 0.41
CA TYR A 19 5.94 -0.93 -0.08
C TYR A 19 6.48 -1.34 -1.46
N CYS A 20 6.58 -0.40 -2.40
CA CYS A 20 7.18 -0.64 -3.71
C CYS A 20 8.63 -1.11 -3.58
N GLY A 21 9.41 -0.50 -2.69
CA GLY A 21 10.78 -0.94 -2.41
C GLY A 21 10.85 -2.39 -1.92
N ILE A 22 9.96 -2.78 -1.00
CA ILE A 22 9.85 -4.15 -0.50
C ILE A 22 9.44 -5.11 -1.62
N CYS A 23 8.45 -4.74 -2.45
CA CYS A 23 8.02 -5.57 -3.57
C CYS A 23 9.13 -5.81 -4.59
N VAL A 24 9.89 -4.78 -4.95
CA VAL A 24 11.03 -4.92 -5.87
C VAL A 24 12.13 -5.78 -5.24
N PHE A 25 12.43 -5.56 -3.96
CA PHE A 25 13.41 -6.37 -3.24
C PHE A 25 13.02 -7.86 -3.23
N ILE A 26 11.75 -8.16 -2.93
CA ILE A 26 11.25 -9.54 -2.94
C ILE A 26 11.27 -10.12 -4.35
N ALA A 27 10.84 -9.35 -5.35
CA ALA A 27 10.86 -9.78 -6.75
C ALA A 27 12.27 -10.12 -7.23
N VAL A 28 13.28 -9.33 -6.87
CA VAL A 28 14.66 -9.55 -7.32
C VAL A 28 15.37 -10.66 -6.54
N GLN A 29 15.11 -10.81 -5.24
CA GLN A 29 15.86 -11.74 -4.39
C GLN A 29 15.22 -13.12 -4.26
N PHE A 30 13.89 -13.20 -4.29
CA PHE A 30 13.16 -14.43 -3.96
C PHE A 30 12.36 -15.00 -5.12
N LEU A 31 12.15 -14.22 -6.20
CA LEU A 31 11.35 -14.69 -7.31
C LEU A 31 12.22 -15.49 -8.28
N PRO A 32 11.89 -16.76 -8.55
CA PRO A 32 12.59 -17.54 -9.55
C PRO A 32 12.29 -17.02 -10.96
N ASP A 33 13.18 -17.30 -11.92
CA ASP A 33 13.07 -16.99 -13.37
C ASP A 33 11.92 -17.77 -14.05
N SER A 34 10.72 -17.69 -13.48
CA SER A 34 9.52 -18.36 -13.95
C SER A 34 8.40 -17.36 -14.14
N LYS A 35 7.87 -17.31 -15.36
CA LYS A 35 6.77 -16.40 -15.73
C LYS A 35 5.51 -16.62 -14.89
N LEU A 36 5.28 -17.84 -14.39
CA LEU A 36 4.14 -18.14 -13.52
C LEU A 36 4.29 -17.52 -12.13
N ALA A 37 5.50 -17.52 -11.55
CA ALA A 37 5.72 -16.88 -10.25
C ALA A 37 5.53 -15.37 -10.35
N GLU A 38 6.04 -14.72 -11.40
CA GLU A 38 5.78 -13.30 -11.69
C GLU A 38 4.29 -13.01 -11.84
N LEU A 39 3.59 -13.83 -12.62
CA LEU A 39 2.17 -13.64 -12.90
C LEU A 39 1.30 -13.75 -11.65
N ILE A 40 1.69 -14.55 -10.66
CA ILE A 40 0.98 -14.66 -9.37
C ILE A 40 1.45 -13.56 -8.41
N PHE A 41 2.74 -13.26 -8.37
CA PHE A 41 3.33 -12.33 -7.42
C PHE A 41 2.83 -10.90 -7.60
N TYR A 42 2.83 -10.38 -8.83
CA TYR A 42 2.46 -8.98 -9.06
C TYR A 42 0.99 -8.66 -8.72
N PRO A 43 -0.01 -9.49 -9.07
CA PRO A 43 -1.39 -9.28 -8.62
C PRO A 43 -1.54 -9.40 -7.11
N VAL A 44 -0.89 -10.39 -6.48
CA VAL A 44 -0.97 -10.58 -5.03
C VAL A 44 -0.34 -9.40 -4.29
N ALA A 45 0.83 -8.94 -4.71
CA ALA A 45 1.44 -7.72 -4.22
C ALA A 45 0.52 -6.49 -4.45
N GLY A 46 -0.07 -6.39 -5.64
CA GLY A 46 -1.04 -5.34 -5.96
C GLY A 46 -2.33 -5.37 -5.13
N VAL A 47 -2.68 -6.49 -4.49
CA VAL A 47 -3.86 -6.58 -3.61
C VAL A 47 -3.48 -6.41 -2.14
N ILE A 48 -2.33 -6.92 -1.71
CA ILE A 48 -1.89 -6.87 -0.31
C ILE A 48 -1.79 -5.43 0.22
N TRP A 49 -1.32 -4.48 -0.58
CA TRP A 49 -1.17 -3.08 -0.14
C TRP A 49 -2.51 -2.35 0.08
N ILE A 50 -3.62 -2.87 -0.45
CA ILE A 50 -4.94 -2.28 -0.29
C ILE A 50 -5.33 -2.22 1.20
N PHE A 51 -5.02 -3.26 1.97
CA PHE A 51 -5.33 -3.31 3.41
C PHE A 51 -4.69 -2.15 4.20
N PRO A 52 -3.36 -1.92 4.13
CA PRO A 52 -2.73 -0.78 4.77
C PRO A 52 -3.24 0.57 4.22
N ALA A 53 -3.45 0.68 2.91
CA ALA A 53 -3.97 1.91 2.30
C ALA A 53 -5.37 2.25 2.83
N MET A 54 -6.28 1.27 2.91
CA MET A 54 -7.62 1.45 3.46
C MET A 54 -7.61 1.92 4.90
N LYS A 55 -6.70 1.38 5.74
CA LYS A 55 -6.57 1.81 7.14
C LYS A 55 -6.19 3.29 7.25
N ILE A 56 -5.27 3.77 6.41
CA ILE A 56 -4.86 5.18 6.37
C ILE A 56 -5.99 6.07 5.83
N VAL A 57 -6.65 5.64 4.75
CA VAL A 57 -7.75 6.39 4.13
C VAL A 57 -8.92 6.51 5.10
N HIS A 58 -9.31 5.42 5.79
CA HIS A 58 -10.36 5.44 6.79
C HIS A 58 -10.01 6.38 7.96
N TRP A 59 -8.75 6.36 8.42
CA TRP A 59 -8.28 7.31 9.43
C TRP A 59 -8.35 8.77 8.95
N MET A 60 -8.06 9.02 7.68
CA MET A 60 -8.18 10.35 7.07
C MET A 60 -9.64 10.79 6.88
N GLN A 61 -10.52 9.84 6.57
CA GLN A 61 -11.95 10.06 6.29
C GLN A 61 -12.84 9.96 7.52
N SER A 62 -12.30 9.61 8.69
CA SER A 62 -13.02 9.64 9.98
C SER A 62 -13.49 11.06 10.33
N VAL A 63 -14.58 11.45 9.67
CA VAL A 63 -15.59 12.37 10.14
C VAL A 63 -16.35 11.61 11.23
N PRO A 64 -16.60 12.21 12.41
CA PRO A 64 -17.35 11.54 13.47
C PRO A 64 -18.68 11.03 12.89
N GLU A 65 -18.96 9.75 13.15
CA GLU A 65 -20.23 9.12 12.84
C GLU A 65 -21.34 10.04 13.42
N VAL A 66 -22.25 10.49 12.56
CA VAL A 66 -23.44 11.23 13.01
C VAL A 66 -24.27 10.21 13.80
N GLU A 67 -24.58 10.59 15.04
CA GLU A 67 -25.42 9.93 16.06
C GLU A 67 -26.38 8.82 15.57
#